data_AF-A0A8E2DXT3-F1
#
_entry.id   AF-A0A8E2DXT3-F1
#
_cell.length_a   1.000
_cell.length_b   1.000
_cell.length_c   1.000
_cell.angle_alpha   90.00
_cell.angle_beta   90.00
_cell.angle_gamma   90.00
#
_symmetry.space_group_name_H-M   'P 1'
#
loop_
_entity.id
_entity.type
_entity.pdbx_description
1 polymer ?
#
loop_
_entity_poly.entity_id
_entity_poly.type
_entity_poly.pdbx_seq_one_letter_code
_entity_poly.pdbx_strand_id
1 'polypeptide(L)' 'SCITGPTTPIKPRGQRPLLSTLIRHRLILHATQNAVQRRKPWRQITNKLGITASDNILTTAFYKEGYYR' A
#
# COMPACT_ATOMS: atom_id res chain seq x y z
N SER A 1 31.85 29.07 -24.44
CA SER A 1 30.40 29.10 -24.18
C SER A 1 30.05 28.10 -23.10
N CYS A 2 29.79 28.53 -21.86
CA CYS A 2 29.36 27.65 -20.79
C CYS A 2 28.05 28.20 -20.21
N ILE A 3 26.93 27.58 -20.61
CA ILE A 3 25.62 27.86 -20.03
C ILE A 3 25.47 26.90 -18.85
N THR A 4 25.84 27.34 -17.65
CA THR A 4 25.40 26.72 -16.41
C THR A 4 23.95 27.16 -16.16
N GLY A 5 23.01 26.45 -16.78
CA GLY A 5 21.58 26.64 -16.50
C GLY A 5 21.27 26.31 -15.04
N PRO A 6 20.21 26.90 -14.45
CA PRO A 6 19.85 26.67 -13.06
C PRO A 6 19.44 25.20 -12.87
N THR A 7 20.27 24.43 -12.15
CA THR A 7 19.93 23.08 -11.71
C THR A 7 18.74 23.17 -10.76
N THR A 8 17.54 22.86 -11.24
CA THR A 8 16.36 22.74 -10.40
C THR A 8 16.60 21.65 -9.35
N PRO A 9 16.41 21.93 -8.05
CA PRO A 9 16.54 20.90 -7.03
C PRO A 9 15.47 19.83 -7.25
N ILE A 10 15.90 18.65 -7.70
CA ILE A 10 15.02 17.49 -7.83
C ILE A 10 14.73 17.02 -6.41
N LYS A 11 13.53 17.35 -5.92
CA LYS A 11 13.06 16.87 -4.61
C LYS A 11 13.21 15.34 -4.58
N PRO A 12 13.90 14.76 -3.58
CA PRO A 12 14.00 13.31 -3.50
C PRO A 12 12.57 12.77 -3.42
N ARG A 13 12.21 11.94 -4.40
CA ARG A 13 10.92 11.25 -4.40
C ARG A 13 10.85 10.52 -3.05
N GLY A 14 9.89 10.92 -2.21
CA GLY A 14 9.76 10.41 -0.85
C GLY A 14 9.81 8.89 -0.79
N GLN A 15 10.10 8.36 0.39
CA GLN A 15 10.27 6.92 0.62
C GLN A 15 9.15 6.13 -0.07
N ARG A 16 9.54 5.22 -0.96
CA ARG A 16 8.57 4.39 -1.68
C ARG A 16 7.73 3.64 -0.64
N PRO A 17 6.39 3.63 -0.77
CA PRO A 17 5.55 2.87 0.14
C PRO A 17 5.96 1.39 0.07
N LEU A 18 6.07 0.75 1.25
CA LEU A 18 6.52 -0.64 1.33
C LEU A 18 5.59 -1.60 0.58
N LEU A 19 4.30 -1.23 0.47
CA LEU A 19 3.31 -1.93 -0.31
C LEU A 19 2.98 -1.13 -1.59
N SER A 20 3.20 -1.75 -2.74
CA SER A 20 2.80 -1.16 -4.02
C SER A 20 1.29 -0.94 -4.07
N THR A 21 0.84 0.03 -4.87
CA THR A 21 -0.59 0.34 -5.04
C THR A 21 -1.37 -0.88 -5.54
N LEU A 22 -0.78 -1.69 -6.44
CA LEU A 22 -1.39 -2.91 -6.94
C LEU A 22 -1.62 -3.95 -5.83
N ILE A 23 -0.64 -4.12 -4.93
CA ILE A 23 -0.77 -5.07 -3.82
C ILE A 23 -1.85 -4.56 -2.85
N ARG A 24 -1.87 -3.27 -2.52
CA ARG A 24 -2.91 -2.68 -1.66
C ARG A 24 -4.30 -2.90 -2.23
N HIS A 25 -4.48 -2.62 -3.52
CA HIS A 25 -5.76 -2.79 -4.19
C HIS A 25 -6.23 -4.25 -4.21
N ARG A 26 -5.34 -5.21 -4.51
CA ARG A 26 -5.66 -6.65 -4.44
C ARG A 26 -6.06 -7.08 -3.04
N LEU A 27 -5.35 -6.59 -2.03
CA LEU A 27 -5.57 -6.93 -0.63
C LEU A 27 -6.96 -6.47 -0.17
N ILE A 28 -7.36 -5.27 -0.57
CA ILE A 28 -8.67 -4.70 -0.25
C ILE A 28 -9.78 -5.37 -1.02
N LEU A 29 -9.59 -5.58 -2.32
CA LEU A 29 -10.57 -6.27 -3.14
C LEU A 29 -10.86 -7.66 -2.59
N HIS A 30 -9.83 -8.40 -2.15
CA HIS A 30 -10.02 -9.68 -1.49
C HIS A 30 -10.67 -9.54 -0.11
N ALA A 31 -10.31 -8.53 0.69
CA ALA A 31 -10.91 -8.32 2.01
C ALA A 31 -12.39 -7.91 1.93
N THR A 32 -12.79 -7.13 0.92
CA THR A 32 -14.16 -6.63 0.74
C THR A 32 -15.04 -7.53 -0.09
N GLN A 33 -14.49 -8.57 -0.74
CA GLN A 33 -15.16 -9.46 -1.68
C GLN A 33 -16.47 -10.06 -1.15
N ASN A 34 -16.53 -10.42 0.14
CA ASN A 34 -17.74 -10.91 0.79
C ASN A 34 -17.69 -10.71 2.31
N ALA A 35 -18.87 -10.84 2.97
CA ALA A 35 -19.01 -10.66 4.41
C ALA A 35 -18.10 -11.60 5.23
N VAL A 36 -17.80 -12.79 4.70
CA VAL A 36 -16.90 -13.75 5.33
C VAL A 36 -15.46 -13.24 5.31
N GLN A 37 -14.96 -12.76 4.17
CA GLN A 37 -13.60 -12.19 4.07
C GLN A 37 -13.46 -10.95 4.96
N ARG A 38 -14.50 -10.11 5.07
CA ARG A 38 -14.45 -8.91 5.93
C ARG A 38 -14.25 -9.20 7.41
N ARG A 39 -14.71 -10.37 7.87
CA ARG A 39 -14.55 -10.85 9.25
C ARG A 39 -13.23 -11.59 9.48
N LYS A 40 -12.47 -11.90 8.43
CA LYS A 40 -11.20 -12.61 8.58
C LYS A 40 -10.12 -11.68 9.11
N PRO A 41 -9.22 -12.17 9.97
CA PRO A 41 -8.04 -11.42 10.38
C PRO A 41 -7.15 -11.16 9.16
N TRP A 42 -6.57 -9.95 9.08
CA TRP A 42 -5.77 -9.53 7.93
C TRP A 42 -4.61 -10.46 7.64
N ARG A 43 -3.95 -11.01 8.69
CA ARG A 43 -2.89 -12.01 8.55
C ARG A 43 -3.32 -13.23 7.73
N GLN A 44 -4.58 -13.67 7.85
CA GLN A 44 -5.07 -14.79 7.02
C GLN A 44 -5.27 -14.38 5.56
N ILE A 45 -5.75 -13.16 5.32
CA ILE A 45 -5.95 -12.62 3.97
C ILE A 45 -4.60 -12.45 3.28
N THR A 46 -3.60 -11.91 3.97
CA THR A 46 -2.25 -11.69 3.43
C THR A 46 -1.51 -12.99 3.19
N ASN A 47 -1.61 -13.96 4.11
CA ASN A 47 -1.04 -15.30 3.91
C ASN A 47 -1.63 -15.97 2.67
N LYS A 48 -2.95 -15.87 2.47
CA LYS A 48 -3.61 -16.41 1.27
C LYS A 48 -3.14 -15.72 -0.02
N LEU A 49 -2.80 -14.44 0.05
CA LEU A 49 -2.29 -13.66 -1.08
C LEU A 49 -0.75 -13.74 -1.25
N GLY A 50 -0.05 -14.48 -0.38
CA GLY A 50 1.43 -14.56 -0.40
C GLY A 50 2.11 -13.24 -0.02
N ILE A 51 1.43 -12.35 0.69
CA ILE A 51 1.93 -11.03 1.05
C ILE A 51 2.57 -11.11 2.44
N THR A 52 3.88 -10.85 2.51
CA THR A 52 4.60 -10.72 3.78
C THR A 52 4.73 -9.24 4.12
N ALA A 53 3.98 -8.78 5.11
CA ALA A 53 4.03 -7.40 5.61
C ALA A 53 3.74 -7.38 7.12
N SER A 54 4.30 -6.41 7.83
CA SER A 54 4.00 -6.22 9.26
C SER A 54 2.58 -5.67 9.46
N ASP A 55 1.99 -5.93 10.63
CA ASP A 55 0.64 -5.47 10.96
C ASP A 55 0.48 -3.95 10.78
N ASN A 56 1.49 -3.16 11.16
CA ASN A 56 1.47 -1.70 10.99
C ASN A 56 1.30 -1.26 9.52
N ILE A 57 1.93 -1.97 8.58
CA ILE A 57 1.82 -1.66 7.14
C ILE A 57 0.45 -2.06 6.63
N LEU A 58 -0.07 -3.19 7.09
CA LEU A 58 -1.40 -3.67 6.72
C LEU A 58 -2.47 -2.69 7.20
N THR A 59 -2.45 -2.30 8.47
CA THR A 59 -3.36 -1.29 9.02
C THR A 59 -3.29 0.01 8.25
N THR A 60 -2.08 0.49 7.93
CA THR A 60 -1.90 1.71 7.12
C THR A 60 -2.49 1.55 5.72
N ALA A 61 -2.32 0.39 5.09
CA ALA A 61 -2.88 0.11 3.77
C ALA A 61 -4.42 0.10 3.77
N PHE A 62 -5.05 -0.54 4.77
CA PHE A 62 -6.50 -0.54 4.92
C PHE A 62 -7.06 0.85 5.24
N TYR A 63 -6.37 1.62 6.08
CA TYR A 63 -6.78 2.98 6.42
C TYR A 63 -6.71 3.92 5.20
N LYS A 64 -5.62 3.87 4.44
CA LYS A 64 -5.41 4.74 3.25
C LYS A 64 -6.46 4.57 2.17
N GLU A 65 -7.06 3.40 2.09
CA GLU A 65 -8.00 3.04 1.05
C GLU A 65 -9.46 3.06 1.56
N GLY A 66 -9.67 3.54 2.80
CA GLY A 66 -11.00 3.80 3.33
C GLY A 66 -11.79 2.56 3.73
N TYR A 67 -11.12 1.44 4.06
CA TYR A 67 -11.80 0.19 4.43
C TYR A 67 -12.76 0.32 5.64
N TYR A 68 -12.55 1.31 6.50
CA TYR A 68 -13.38 1.58 7.68
C TYR A 68 -14.47 2.64 7.47
N ARG A 69 -14.66 3.14 6.24
CA ARG A 69 -15.83 3.98 5.91
C ARG A 69 -17.04 3.12 5.60
#